data_AF-A0A2G6GLL1-F1
#
_entry.id   AF-A0A2G6GLL1-F1
#
_cell.length_a   1.000
_cell.length_b   1.000
_cell.length_c   1.000
_cell.angle_alpha   90.00
_cell.angle_beta   90.00
_cell.angle_gamma   90.00
#
_symmetry.space_group_name_H-M   'P 1'
#
loop_
_entity.id
_entity.type
_entity.pdbx_description
1 polymer ?
#
loop_
_entity_poly.entity_id
_entity_poly.type
_entity_poly.pdbx_seq_one_letter_code
_entity_poly.pdbx_strand_id
1 'polypeptide(L)'
;MKLIWKLWSLLVVIAILMGQLLSVRPVSAQDDGGTAVTPDPRFGAIESFWTPEEAAELGVGWDRILFYWNQIQPTGADDWNTLHVLEEWLHEANAQNRTVLGVLKNTPEWAWSPESEGSAAAVPAGLYLPINDPDNLWAAYTRKVAEYYAPLGVHHWIIWNEPDIAPDVYGHEFAGSMRDYYQLLKVAYKSIKAVDAEATIHLGGMTYWHDPGYLRDFLNLVLEDPGAAENDYYFDVITLHIYFRPESVPHIVGNAFNAQVEAGINPPKEVWVNETNARPSMDPEWPVEVAWFPVDLEQQAWYAVQATALGFAAGASHVGIYKLVDVNIGSGEESWGLIRPHDFSKRPAFYAYQATIKYLSGFEFPVRRQQFSDYFVVKFKKPDSAVRVLWARHEEAVTAKIPAMAETAVLADYLGNETVIEPEDGFYILDLAGAVCYEECFMGGAPLFLIEEGVGDERIPDAPASIGTPTITPTPSVLVTPTVSVISLPTEVPTATETAVPTDIPEPSPTATAAATPSPTATAAVTPSPTATMIPSFTPVVLAEAVTPEFDTSVSAANDDAPADRNQSTYLIGTLGLLGVVFVGAWWWRNGRS
;
A
#
# COMPACT_ATOMS: atom_id res chain seq x y z
N MET A 1 30.30 76.60 22.87
CA MET A 1 31.24 75.45 22.80
C MET A 1 30.82 74.26 23.66
N LYS A 2 30.53 74.40 24.97
CA LYS A 2 30.18 73.24 25.84
C LYS A 2 28.92 72.47 25.45
N LEU A 3 27.93 73.11 24.84
CA LEU A 3 26.68 72.47 24.40
C LEU A 3 26.87 71.63 23.13
N ILE A 4 27.70 72.10 22.20
CA ILE A 4 28.05 71.40 20.95
C ILE A 4 28.83 70.13 21.28
N TRP A 5 29.74 70.18 22.26
CA TRP A 5 30.48 69.00 22.72
C TRP A 5 29.57 67.93 23.34
N LYS A 6 28.56 68.32 24.13
CA LYS A 6 27.60 67.35 24.71
C LYS A 6 26.71 66.70 23.64
N LEU A 7 26.30 67.44 22.62
CA LEU A 7 25.53 66.91 21.49
C LEU A 7 26.36 65.94 20.64
N TRP A 8 27.64 66.23 20.44
CA TRP A 8 28.56 65.32 19.76
C TRP A 8 28.82 64.04 20.56
N SER A 9 29.00 64.13 21.88
CA SER A 9 29.14 62.95 22.74
C SER A 9 27.88 62.08 22.73
N LEU A 10 26.69 62.69 22.72
CA LEU A 10 25.42 61.95 22.65
C LEU A 10 25.24 61.25 21.30
N LEU A 11 25.59 61.91 20.19
CA LEU A 11 25.54 61.32 18.85
C LEU A 11 26.54 60.17 18.67
N VAL A 12 27.73 60.27 19.27
CA VAL A 12 28.71 59.18 19.25
C VAL A 12 28.23 57.99 20.08
N VAL A 13 27.60 58.22 21.25
CA VAL A 13 27.04 57.14 22.07
C VAL A 13 25.84 56.47 21.37
N ILE A 14 24.97 57.23 20.70
CA ILE A 14 23.86 56.68 19.92
C ILE A 14 24.37 55.89 18.71
N ALA A 15 25.43 56.36 18.02
CA ALA A 15 26.04 55.64 16.91
C ALA A 15 26.73 54.33 17.36
N ILE A 16 27.35 54.31 18.54
CA ILE A 16 27.93 53.10 19.13
C ILE A 16 26.84 52.11 19.56
N LEU A 17 25.73 52.60 20.14
CA LEU A 17 24.59 51.76 20.52
C LEU A 17 23.85 51.19 19.29
N MET A 18 23.67 51.98 18.22
CA MET A 18 23.11 51.48 16.96
C MET A 18 24.05 50.50 16.25
N GLY A 19 25.38 50.69 16.33
CA GLY A 19 26.36 49.73 15.81
C GLY A 19 26.37 48.39 16.56
N GLN A 20 26.00 48.38 17.85
CA GLN A 20 25.83 47.16 18.64
C GLN A 20 24.47 46.48 18.43
N LEU A 21 23.41 47.22 18.13
CA LEU A 21 22.10 46.66 17.75
C LEU A 21 22.04 46.15 16.30
N LEU A 22 22.91 46.64 15.41
CA LEU A 22 23.05 46.15 14.02
C LEU A 22 24.16 45.09 13.87
N SER A 23 24.77 44.66 14.99
CA SER A 23 25.64 43.48 15.06
C SER A 23 24.91 42.29 15.69
N VAL A 24 23.63 42.11 15.38
CA VAL A 24 23.05 40.77 15.40
C VAL A 24 23.66 40.08 14.18
N ARG A 25 24.83 39.46 14.37
CA ARG A 25 25.24 38.39 13.47
C ARG A 25 24.04 37.46 13.39
N PRO A 26 23.65 36.95 12.20
CA PRO A 26 22.77 35.80 12.22
C PRO A 26 23.43 34.83 13.18
N VAL A 27 22.71 34.43 14.22
CA VAL A 27 22.99 33.13 14.82
C VAL A 27 22.77 32.22 13.63
N SER A 28 23.84 31.91 12.91
CA SER A 28 23.93 30.64 12.23
C SER A 28 23.54 29.69 13.33
N ALA A 29 22.35 29.13 13.22
CA ALA A 29 22.09 27.84 13.83
C ALA A 29 23.38 27.07 13.55
N GLN A 30 24.06 26.68 14.61
CA GLN A 30 24.94 25.55 14.48
C GLN A 30 24.00 24.49 13.93
N ASP A 31 24.08 24.26 12.61
CA ASP A 31 23.90 22.92 12.08
C ASP A 31 24.85 22.11 12.94
N ASP A 32 24.33 21.59 14.05
CA ASP A 32 24.78 20.30 14.50
C ASP A 32 24.75 19.50 13.21
N GLY A 33 25.94 19.14 12.72
CA GLY A 33 26.12 18.23 11.61
C GLY A 33 25.63 16.85 12.02
N GLY A 34 24.37 16.76 12.45
CA GLY A 34 23.55 15.60 12.37
C GLY A 34 23.59 15.23 10.91
N THR A 35 24.45 14.26 10.62
CA THR A 35 24.33 13.44 9.42
C THR A 35 22.85 13.23 9.22
N ALA A 36 22.29 13.80 8.15
CA ALA A 36 20.91 13.54 7.77
C ALA A 36 20.72 12.02 7.88
N VAL A 37 19.84 11.59 8.78
CA VAL A 37 19.65 10.17 9.05
C VAL A 37 19.15 9.60 7.74
N THR A 38 19.98 8.78 7.08
CA THR A 38 19.60 8.12 5.85
C THR A 38 18.36 7.27 6.16
N PRO A 39 17.22 7.51 5.49
CA PRO A 39 16.03 6.70 5.69
C PRO A 39 16.33 5.22 5.45
N ASP A 40 15.69 4.34 6.20
CA ASP A 40 15.81 2.90 5.96
C ASP A 40 15.07 2.58 4.65
N PRO A 41 15.77 2.05 3.62
CA PRO A 41 15.18 1.87 2.29
C PRO A 41 14.06 0.83 2.29
N ARG A 42 13.85 0.06 3.36
CA ARG A 42 12.81 -0.98 3.39
C ARG A 42 11.40 -0.45 3.58
N PHE A 43 11.25 0.81 4.01
CA PHE A 43 9.96 1.43 4.32
C PHE A 43 9.62 2.51 3.29
N GLY A 44 8.43 2.46 2.72
CA GLY A 44 8.00 3.41 1.68
C GLY A 44 6.61 4.01 1.89
N ALA A 45 6.32 5.03 1.10
CA ALA A 45 4.97 5.55 0.96
C ALA A 45 4.70 5.87 -0.50
N ILE A 46 3.45 5.73 -0.93
CA ILE A 46 3.06 5.89 -2.33
C ILE A 46 2.57 7.32 -2.55
N GLU A 47 3.00 7.90 -3.67
CA GLU A 47 2.76 9.29 -4.07
C GLU A 47 3.09 10.30 -2.95
N SER A 48 4.19 10.07 -2.24
CA SER A 48 4.60 10.90 -1.12
C SER A 48 5.17 12.26 -1.53
N PHE A 49 5.57 12.41 -2.80
CA PHE A 49 5.99 13.67 -3.42
C PHE A 49 4.96 14.82 -3.33
N TRP A 50 3.68 14.53 -3.09
CA TRP A 50 2.66 15.56 -2.88
C TRP A 50 2.85 16.37 -1.59
N THR A 51 3.51 15.77 -0.59
CA THR A 51 3.78 16.35 0.74
C THR A 51 5.20 15.96 1.17
N PRO A 52 6.23 16.48 0.50
CA PRO A 52 7.61 16.01 0.66
C PRO A 52 8.16 16.25 2.07
N GLU A 53 7.77 17.34 2.73
CA GLU A 53 8.17 17.62 4.11
C GLU A 53 7.64 16.56 5.09
N GLU A 54 6.34 16.24 5.02
CA GLU A 54 5.75 15.19 5.85
C GLU A 54 6.33 13.81 5.50
N ALA A 55 6.67 13.61 4.23
CA ALA A 55 7.30 12.37 3.81
C ALA A 55 8.73 12.23 4.36
N ALA A 56 9.47 13.33 4.50
CA ALA A 56 10.78 13.36 5.16
C ALA A 56 10.63 13.19 6.68
N GLU A 57 9.62 13.82 7.30
CA GLU A 57 9.28 13.65 8.72
C GLU A 57 8.91 12.20 9.06
N LEU A 58 8.24 11.50 8.15
CA LEU A 58 7.89 10.09 8.30
C LEU A 58 9.12 9.18 8.24
N GLY A 59 10.18 9.61 7.52
CA GLY A 59 11.43 8.86 7.36
C GLY A 59 11.34 7.70 6.39
N VAL A 60 10.46 7.77 5.37
CA VAL A 60 10.38 6.72 4.33
C VAL A 60 11.56 6.82 3.36
N GLY A 61 12.07 5.66 2.96
CA GLY A 61 13.24 5.53 2.08
C GLY A 61 12.92 5.37 0.60
N TRP A 62 11.65 5.23 0.22
CA TRP A 62 11.26 5.26 -1.19
C TRP A 62 9.86 5.83 -1.42
N ASP A 63 9.65 6.32 -2.64
CA ASP A 63 8.38 6.81 -3.17
C ASP A 63 8.00 6.09 -4.46
N ARG A 64 6.71 5.94 -4.71
CA ARG A 64 6.17 5.37 -5.96
C ARG A 64 5.35 6.42 -6.68
N ILE A 65 5.78 6.77 -7.89
CA ILE A 65 5.20 7.84 -8.72
C ILE A 65 4.64 7.24 -10.00
N LEU A 66 3.49 7.75 -10.44
CA LEU A 66 2.86 7.33 -11.68
C LEU A 66 3.41 8.14 -12.86
N PHE A 67 3.98 7.44 -13.85
CA PHE A 67 4.50 8.01 -15.08
C PHE A 67 3.55 7.62 -16.22
N TYR A 68 2.48 8.41 -16.37
CA TYR A 68 1.50 8.16 -17.41
C TYR A 68 2.06 8.55 -18.79
N TRP A 69 2.20 7.56 -19.66
CA TRP A 69 2.68 7.78 -21.02
C TRP A 69 1.78 8.76 -21.78
N ASN A 70 0.47 8.64 -21.63
CA ASN A 70 -0.48 9.59 -22.23
C ASN A 70 -0.41 11.03 -21.70
N GLN A 71 0.24 11.27 -20.55
CA GLN A 71 0.49 12.63 -20.06
C GLN A 71 1.87 13.14 -20.44
N ILE A 72 2.87 12.24 -20.52
CA ILE A 72 4.24 12.56 -20.94
C ILE A 72 4.30 12.81 -22.45
N GLN A 73 3.54 12.05 -23.24
CA GLN A 73 3.47 12.15 -24.70
C GLN A 73 2.01 12.26 -25.18
N PRO A 74 1.33 13.40 -24.93
CA PRO A 74 -0.12 13.50 -25.13
C PRO A 74 -0.58 13.42 -26.58
N THR A 75 0.19 13.92 -27.54
CA THR A 75 -0.24 14.04 -28.94
C THR A 75 0.65 13.32 -29.95
N GLY A 76 1.88 12.96 -29.59
CA GLY A 76 2.75 12.14 -30.43
C GLY A 76 4.08 11.76 -29.78
N ALA A 77 4.86 10.91 -30.46
CA ALA A 77 6.14 10.38 -29.98
C ALA A 77 7.25 11.44 -29.77
N ASP A 78 7.11 12.61 -30.38
CA ASP A 78 8.06 13.72 -30.21
C ASP A 78 7.75 14.56 -28.96
N ASP A 79 6.54 14.48 -28.41
CA ASP A 79 6.16 15.22 -27.22
C ASP A 79 6.99 14.78 -26.01
N TRP A 80 7.20 15.73 -25.09
CA TRP A 80 7.83 15.49 -23.80
C TRP A 80 7.32 16.50 -22.76
N ASN A 81 6.27 16.13 -22.04
CA ASN A 81 5.65 16.97 -21.03
C ASN A 81 6.25 16.71 -19.64
N THR A 82 7.17 17.58 -19.24
CA THR A 82 7.82 17.51 -17.91
C THR A 82 6.91 17.98 -16.77
N LEU A 83 5.70 18.48 -17.06
CA LEU A 83 4.75 18.90 -16.03
C LEU A 83 3.96 17.73 -15.42
N HIS A 84 4.05 16.54 -16.00
CA HIS A 84 3.41 15.36 -15.43
C HIS A 84 4.21 14.76 -14.27
N VAL A 85 5.53 14.65 -14.45
CA VAL A 85 6.47 14.28 -13.39
C VAL A 85 7.50 15.39 -13.30
N LEU A 86 7.34 16.24 -12.28
CA LEU A 86 8.19 17.41 -12.11
C LEU A 86 9.60 16.99 -11.66
N GLU A 87 10.62 17.57 -12.28
CA GLU A 87 12.02 17.30 -11.90
C GLU A 87 12.30 17.69 -10.44
N GLU A 88 11.60 18.70 -9.92
CA GLU A 88 11.72 19.11 -8.52
C GLU A 88 11.33 18.00 -7.54
N TRP A 89 10.36 17.15 -7.88
CA TRP A 89 10.01 15.99 -7.06
C TRP A 89 11.17 14.99 -6.97
N LEU A 90 11.87 14.79 -8.09
CA LEU A 90 13.01 13.87 -8.16
C LEU A 90 14.24 14.43 -7.47
N HIS A 91 14.50 15.73 -7.62
CA HIS A 91 15.57 16.41 -6.89
C HIS A 91 15.34 16.40 -5.39
N GLU A 92 14.10 16.62 -4.93
CA GLU A 92 13.75 16.55 -3.51
C GLU A 92 13.93 15.12 -2.97
N ALA A 93 13.40 14.11 -3.66
CA ALA A 93 13.58 12.71 -3.28
C ALA A 93 15.07 12.35 -3.14
N ASN A 94 15.91 12.73 -4.11
CA ASN A 94 17.36 12.52 -4.04
C ASN A 94 18.01 13.27 -2.86
N ALA A 95 17.62 14.52 -2.61
CA ALA A 95 18.14 15.31 -1.49
C ALA A 95 17.81 14.66 -0.13
N GLN A 96 16.68 13.96 -0.04
CA GLN A 96 16.25 13.20 1.14
C GLN A 96 16.72 11.73 1.15
N ASN A 97 17.59 11.33 0.21
CA ASN A 97 18.06 9.94 0.03
C ASN A 97 16.92 8.93 -0.13
N ARG A 98 15.91 9.29 -0.91
CA ARG A 98 14.72 8.48 -1.17
C ARG A 98 14.73 7.95 -2.60
N THR A 99 14.61 6.64 -2.74
CA THR A 99 14.52 5.98 -4.05
C THR A 99 13.16 6.26 -4.69
N VAL A 100 13.14 6.65 -5.97
CA VAL A 100 11.89 6.80 -6.74
C VAL A 100 11.64 5.56 -7.60
N LEU A 101 10.44 4.99 -7.46
CA LEU A 101 9.90 3.94 -8.32
C LEU A 101 8.91 4.56 -9.30
N GLY A 102 9.23 4.52 -10.59
CA GLY A 102 8.37 5.00 -11.66
C GLY A 102 7.46 3.90 -12.20
N VAL A 103 6.15 4.11 -12.17
CA VAL A 103 5.17 3.19 -12.78
C VAL A 103 4.86 3.64 -14.20
N LEU A 104 5.33 2.87 -15.18
CA LEU A 104 5.08 3.17 -16.59
C LEU A 104 3.74 2.54 -17.01
N LYS A 105 2.73 3.38 -17.28
CA LYS A 105 1.39 2.94 -17.71
C LYS A 105 0.66 3.96 -18.59
N ASN A 106 -0.58 3.67 -18.95
CA ASN A 106 -1.50 4.52 -19.70
C ASN A 106 -1.05 4.86 -21.13
N THR A 107 -1.36 3.99 -22.08
CA THR A 107 -1.01 4.18 -23.50
C THR A 107 -1.77 5.38 -24.09
N PRO A 108 -1.09 6.35 -24.75
CA PRO A 108 -1.74 7.46 -25.43
C PRO A 108 -2.56 6.99 -26.63
N GLU A 109 -3.60 7.76 -26.98
CA GLU A 109 -4.52 7.44 -28.08
C GLU A 109 -3.81 7.21 -29.43
N TRP A 110 -2.77 8.00 -29.72
CA TRP A 110 -1.99 7.85 -30.96
C TRP A 110 -1.14 6.56 -31.02
N ALA A 111 -1.00 5.85 -29.90
CA ALA A 111 -0.18 4.65 -29.77
C ALA A 111 -0.99 3.38 -29.44
N TRP A 112 -2.33 3.40 -29.50
CA TRP A 112 -3.15 2.22 -29.27
C TRP A 112 -2.97 1.18 -30.36
N SER A 113 -2.87 -0.10 -29.98
CA SER A 113 -2.98 -1.19 -30.94
C SER A 113 -4.43 -1.32 -31.44
N PRO A 114 -4.67 -1.67 -32.71
CA PRO A 114 -6.02 -1.85 -33.26
C PRO A 114 -6.89 -2.84 -32.48
N GLU A 115 -6.26 -3.83 -31.83
CA GLU A 115 -6.93 -4.91 -31.10
C GLU A 115 -7.41 -4.49 -29.70
N SER A 116 -6.96 -3.35 -29.19
CA SER A 116 -7.22 -2.91 -27.81
C SER A 116 -7.53 -1.41 -27.69
N GLU A 117 -7.96 -0.77 -28.79
CA GLU A 117 -8.33 0.64 -28.84
C GLU A 117 -9.48 0.99 -27.87
N GLY A 118 -9.54 2.26 -27.44
CA GLY A 118 -10.68 2.83 -26.75
C GLY A 118 -10.44 3.19 -25.27
N SER A 119 -9.25 2.94 -24.73
CA SER A 119 -8.88 3.38 -23.39
C SER A 119 -7.37 3.50 -23.19
N ALA A 120 -6.94 4.19 -22.13
CA ALA A 120 -5.54 4.21 -21.72
C ALA A 120 -5.00 2.82 -21.32
N ALA A 121 -5.87 1.83 -21.13
CA ALA A 121 -5.49 0.45 -20.85
C ALA A 121 -4.98 -0.31 -22.09
N ALA A 122 -5.05 0.29 -23.29
CA ALA A 122 -4.70 -0.34 -24.55
C ALA A 122 -3.26 -0.88 -24.57
N VAL A 123 -3.08 -2.00 -25.26
CA VAL A 123 -1.77 -2.53 -25.64
C VAL A 123 -1.11 -1.55 -26.62
N PRO A 124 0.19 -1.24 -26.47
CA PRO A 124 0.88 -0.35 -27.39
C PRO A 124 0.99 -0.92 -28.82
N ALA A 125 0.77 -0.09 -29.83
CA ALA A 125 0.98 -0.48 -31.22
C ALA A 125 2.45 -0.86 -31.49
N GLY A 126 2.63 -1.88 -32.33
CA GLY A 126 3.96 -2.37 -32.69
C GLY A 126 4.70 -3.13 -31.58
N LEU A 127 4.04 -3.49 -30.47
CA LEU A 127 4.65 -4.15 -29.31
C LEU A 127 5.44 -5.44 -29.65
N TYR A 128 5.05 -6.14 -30.71
CA TYR A 128 5.70 -7.38 -31.17
C TYR A 128 6.82 -7.17 -32.21
N LEU A 129 7.09 -5.93 -32.62
CA LEU A 129 8.22 -5.61 -33.50
C LEU A 129 9.55 -5.67 -32.72
N PRO A 130 10.71 -5.79 -33.39
CA PRO A 130 12.01 -5.69 -32.74
C PRO A 130 12.16 -4.40 -31.91
N ILE A 131 12.92 -4.44 -30.80
CA ILE A 131 13.08 -3.29 -29.89
C ILE A 131 13.80 -2.07 -30.49
N ASN A 132 14.43 -2.25 -31.65
CA ASN A 132 15.11 -1.23 -32.43
C ASN A 132 14.32 -0.83 -33.68
N ASP A 133 13.14 -1.41 -33.88
CA ASP A 133 12.21 -1.00 -34.92
C ASP A 133 11.57 0.34 -34.52
N PRO A 134 11.59 1.36 -35.39
CA PRO A 134 10.98 2.66 -35.08
C PRO A 134 9.47 2.58 -34.81
N ASP A 135 8.80 1.53 -35.30
CA ASP A 135 7.36 1.34 -35.10
C ASP A 135 7.04 0.56 -33.81
N ASN A 136 8.05 0.07 -33.07
CA ASN A 136 7.83 -0.42 -31.70
C ASN A 136 7.72 0.78 -30.74
N LEU A 137 6.51 1.35 -30.65
CA LEU A 137 6.26 2.59 -29.93
C LEU A 137 6.56 2.48 -28.43
N TRP A 138 6.28 1.32 -27.84
CA TRP A 138 6.61 1.06 -26.43
C TRP A 138 8.11 1.06 -26.20
N ALA A 139 8.89 0.37 -27.05
CA ALA A 139 10.36 0.34 -26.94
C ALA A 139 10.99 1.73 -27.10
N ALA A 140 10.46 2.55 -27.99
CA ALA A 140 10.91 3.93 -28.20
C ALA A 140 10.62 4.79 -26.96
N TYR A 141 9.41 4.70 -26.41
CA TYR A 141 9.01 5.44 -25.20
C TYR A 141 9.84 5.04 -23.98
N THR A 142 9.93 3.76 -23.64
CA THR A 142 10.65 3.29 -22.45
C THR A 142 12.14 3.61 -22.51
N ARG A 143 12.75 3.56 -23.70
CA ARG A 143 14.12 4.03 -23.92
C ARG A 143 14.27 5.52 -23.62
N LYS A 144 13.39 6.36 -24.19
CA LYS A 144 13.41 7.82 -24.00
C LYS A 144 13.18 8.21 -22.54
N VAL A 145 12.28 7.51 -21.84
CA VAL A 145 12.04 7.68 -20.40
C VAL A 145 13.31 7.37 -19.60
N ALA A 146 13.93 6.22 -19.84
CA ALA A 146 15.16 5.86 -19.12
C ALA A 146 16.31 6.84 -19.41
N GLU A 147 16.52 7.22 -20.67
CA GLU A 147 17.54 8.22 -21.06
C GLU A 147 17.34 9.57 -20.35
N TYR A 148 16.09 9.98 -20.16
CA TYR A 148 15.76 11.26 -19.54
C TYR A 148 15.85 11.23 -18.01
N TYR A 149 15.27 10.21 -17.38
CA TYR A 149 15.08 10.18 -15.93
C TYR A 149 16.20 9.46 -15.16
N ALA A 150 17.02 8.61 -15.80
CA ALA A 150 18.17 7.99 -15.13
C ALA A 150 19.19 9.05 -14.63
N PRO A 151 19.56 10.10 -15.39
CA PRO A 151 20.38 11.20 -14.86
C PRO A 151 19.74 11.98 -13.70
N LEU A 152 18.42 11.86 -13.51
CA LEU A 152 17.65 12.45 -12.42
C LEU A 152 17.46 11.49 -11.23
N GLY A 153 18.10 10.31 -11.26
CA GLY A 153 18.12 9.34 -10.17
C GLY A 153 17.00 8.30 -10.20
N VAL A 154 16.19 8.22 -11.26
CA VAL A 154 15.14 7.20 -11.38
C VAL A 154 15.67 5.97 -12.10
N HIS A 155 15.89 4.90 -11.33
CA HIS A 155 16.40 3.62 -11.83
C HIS A 155 15.43 2.46 -11.59
N HIS A 156 14.36 2.64 -10.82
CA HIS A 156 13.38 1.58 -10.55
C HIS A 156 12.12 1.81 -11.40
N TRP A 157 11.80 0.83 -12.25
CA TRP A 157 10.68 0.91 -13.19
C TRP A 157 9.70 -0.23 -12.98
N ILE A 158 8.47 0.10 -12.57
CA ILE A 158 7.34 -0.82 -12.48
C ILE A 158 6.63 -0.81 -13.83
N ILE A 159 6.60 -1.98 -14.47
CA ILE A 159 6.00 -2.11 -15.79
C ILE A 159 4.52 -2.42 -15.64
N TRP A 160 3.71 -1.41 -15.96
CA TRP A 160 2.27 -1.43 -15.79
C TRP A 160 1.79 -1.51 -14.32
N ASN A 161 0.49 -1.66 -14.13
CA ASN A 161 -0.13 -1.81 -12.82
C ASN A 161 -1.32 -2.76 -12.90
N GLU A 162 -1.42 -3.68 -11.94
CA GLU A 162 -2.54 -4.62 -11.75
C GLU A 162 -3.00 -5.34 -13.04
N PRO A 163 -2.08 -5.96 -13.81
CA PRO A 163 -2.44 -6.68 -15.03
C PRO A 163 -3.24 -7.98 -14.75
N ASP A 164 -3.36 -8.38 -13.49
CA ASP A 164 -4.15 -9.54 -13.04
C ASP A 164 -5.65 -9.26 -12.95
N ILE A 165 -6.07 -8.00 -13.08
CA ILE A 165 -7.49 -7.65 -13.04
C ILE A 165 -8.10 -7.86 -14.43
N ALA A 166 -9.04 -8.80 -14.52
CA ALA A 166 -9.71 -9.16 -15.77
C ALA A 166 -10.58 -8.01 -16.32
N PRO A 167 -10.86 -8.00 -17.64
CA PRO A 167 -11.83 -7.07 -18.24
C PRO A 167 -13.17 -7.08 -17.52
N ASP A 168 -13.84 -5.93 -17.49
CA ASP A 168 -15.13 -5.69 -16.82
C ASP A 168 -15.12 -5.79 -15.28
N VAL A 169 -13.97 -6.07 -14.66
CA VAL A 169 -13.79 -6.02 -13.21
C VAL A 169 -13.36 -4.61 -12.78
N TYR A 170 -13.91 -4.13 -11.67
CA TYR A 170 -13.52 -2.83 -11.11
C TYR A 170 -12.01 -2.81 -10.82
N GLY A 171 -11.35 -1.73 -11.22
CA GLY A 171 -9.89 -1.61 -11.13
C GLY A 171 -9.14 -2.15 -12.36
N HIS A 172 -9.82 -2.63 -13.42
CA HIS A 172 -9.13 -3.08 -14.64
C HIS A 172 -8.29 -1.97 -15.28
N GLU A 173 -6.98 -2.20 -15.41
CA GLU A 173 -6.05 -1.20 -15.94
C GLU A 173 -5.26 -1.65 -17.17
N PHE A 174 -5.31 -2.93 -17.56
CA PHE A 174 -4.60 -3.46 -18.74
C PHE A 174 -5.51 -4.28 -19.64
N ALA A 175 -5.75 -3.82 -20.86
CA ALA A 175 -6.64 -4.48 -21.80
C ALA A 175 -6.02 -5.69 -22.54
N GLY A 176 -4.70 -5.90 -22.39
CA GLY A 176 -3.99 -7.00 -23.04
C GLY A 176 -4.13 -8.34 -22.33
N SER A 177 -3.77 -9.41 -23.02
CA SER A 177 -3.62 -10.73 -22.42
C SER A 177 -2.36 -10.81 -21.54
N MET A 178 -2.24 -11.88 -20.74
CA MET A 178 -0.99 -12.20 -20.04
C MET A 178 0.22 -12.30 -20.99
N ARG A 179 0.00 -12.73 -22.24
CA ARG A 179 1.04 -12.82 -23.29
C ARG A 179 1.45 -11.44 -23.82
N ASP A 180 0.51 -10.50 -23.88
CA ASP A 180 0.79 -9.10 -24.19
C ASP A 180 1.55 -8.44 -23.04
N TYR A 181 1.15 -8.70 -21.78
CA TYR A 181 1.85 -8.19 -20.60
C TYR A 181 3.29 -8.71 -20.52
N TYR A 182 3.51 -10.02 -20.76
CA TYR A 182 4.87 -10.57 -20.84
C TYR A 182 5.72 -9.89 -21.93
N GLN A 183 5.15 -9.66 -23.11
CA GLN A 183 5.85 -8.97 -24.19
C GLN A 183 6.14 -7.51 -23.83
N LEU A 184 5.20 -6.80 -23.18
CA LEU A 184 5.36 -5.43 -22.66
C LEU A 184 6.55 -5.34 -21.70
N LEU A 185 6.60 -6.26 -20.74
CA LEU A 185 7.70 -6.38 -19.77
C LEU A 185 9.04 -6.65 -20.47
N LYS A 186 9.09 -7.63 -21.36
CA LYS A 186 10.31 -8.01 -22.10
C LYS A 186 10.86 -6.86 -22.94
N VAL A 187 9.98 -6.11 -23.61
CA VAL A 187 10.37 -4.93 -24.40
C VAL A 187 10.90 -3.83 -23.50
N ALA A 188 10.22 -3.52 -22.39
CA ALA A 188 10.67 -2.52 -21.42
C ALA A 188 12.04 -2.89 -20.83
N TYR A 189 12.20 -4.13 -20.36
CA TYR A 189 13.46 -4.63 -19.80
C TYR A 189 14.64 -4.41 -20.74
N LYS A 190 14.51 -4.82 -22.02
CA LYS A 190 15.60 -4.69 -22.99
C LYS A 190 15.87 -3.26 -23.42
N SER A 191 14.83 -2.45 -23.59
CA SER A 191 14.95 -1.06 -24.06
C SER A 191 15.54 -0.14 -22.99
N ILE A 192 15.08 -0.28 -21.74
CA ILE A 192 15.59 0.47 -20.58
C ILE A 192 17.03 0.06 -20.29
N LYS A 193 17.31 -1.24 -20.10
CA LYS A 193 18.68 -1.70 -19.76
C LYS A 193 19.71 -1.45 -20.88
N ALA A 194 19.28 -1.16 -22.11
CA ALA A 194 20.19 -0.77 -23.19
C ALA A 194 20.78 0.64 -23.02
N VAL A 195 20.15 1.49 -22.19
CA VAL A 195 20.56 2.90 -21.96
C VAL A 195 20.84 3.19 -20.48
N ASP A 196 20.26 2.40 -19.59
CA ASP A 196 20.51 2.44 -18.14
C ASP A 196 20.79 1.02 -17.61
N ALA A 197 22.07 0.68 -17.50
CA ALA A 197 22.49 -0.64 -17.01
C ALA A 197 22.24 -0.84 -15.51
N GLU A 198 21.95 0.22 -14.75
CA GLU A 198 21.64 0.18 -13.32
C GLU A 198 20.14 0.00 -13.04
N ALA A 199 19.31 0.08 -14.09
CA ALA A 199 17.86 -0.03 -13.96
C ALA A 199 17.42 -1.35 -13.31
N THR A 200 16.48 -1.26 -12.37
CA THR A 200 15.74 -2.37 -11.76
C THR A 200 14.33 -2.41 -12.31
N ILE A 201 13.93 -3.55 -12.87
CA ILE A 201 12.65 -3.75 -13.53
C ILE A 201 11.72 -4.55 -12.63
N HIS A 202 10.61 -3.95 -12.23
CA HIS A 202 9.59 -4.57 -11.41
C HIS A 202 8.46 -5.10 -12.30
N LEU A 203 7.89 -6.24 -11.93
CA LEU A 203 6.54 -6.60 -12.39
C LEU A 203 5.55 -5.52 -11.93
N GLY A 204 4.50 -5.28 -12.71
CA GLY A 204 3.31 -4.56 -12.28
C GLY A 204 2.75 -5.17 -10.99
N GLY A 205 2.29 -4.30 -10.10
CA GLY A 205 1.78 -4.73 -8.78
C GLY A 205 0.57 -5.63 -8.93
N MET A 206 0.61 -6.82 -8.34
CA MET A 206 -0.47 -7.81 -8.42
C MET A 206 -1.35 -7.77 -7.18
N THR A 207 -2.66 -7.91 -7.35
CA THR A 207 -3.66 -7.77 -6.26
C THR A 207 -4.03 -9.07 -5.52
N TYR A 208 -3.57 -10.22 -6.04
CA TYR A 208 -3.82 -11.59 -5.57
C TYR A 208 -5.28 -12.06 -5.60
N TRP A 209 -6.24 -11.32 -5.06
CA TRP A 209 -7.62 -11.81 -4.89
C TRP A 209 -8.44 -11.80 -6.19
N HIS A 210 -8.03 -11.02 -7.20
CA HIS A 210 -8.63 -11.10 -8.53
C HIS A 210 -8.27 -12.41 -9.25
N ASP A 211 -7.01 -12.84 -9.14
CA ASP A 211 -6.54 -14.13 -9.65
C ASP A 211 -5.36 -14.67 -8.82
N PRO A 212 -5.63 -15.57 -7.84
CA PRO A 212 -4.58 -16.18 -7.02
C PRO A 212 -3.58 -17.04 -7.80
N GLY A 213 -3.92 -17.45 -9.03
CA GLY A 213 -3.07 -18.26 -9.90
C GLY A 213 -2.19 -17.44 -10.84
N TYR A 214 -2.47 -16.15 -11.00
CA TYR A 214 -1.88 -15.30 -12.04
C TYR A 214 -0.36 -15.34 -12.06
N LEU A 215 0.31 -15.15 -10.92
CA LEU A 215 1.77 -15.11 -10.87
C LEU A 215 2.41 -16.44 -11.27
N ARG A 216 1.86 -17.57 -10.81
CA ARG A 216 2.37 -18.90 -11.18
C ARG A 216 2.23 -19.11 -12.68
N ASP A 217 1.06 -18.78 -13.23
CA ASP A 217 0.78 -18.99 -14.64
C ASP A 217 1.60 -18.02 -15.52
N PHE A 218 1.84 -16.80 -15.04
CA PHE A 218 2.76 -15.84 -15.64
C PHE A 218 4.20 -16.35 -15.68
N LEU A 219 4.73 -16.88 -14.57
CA LEU A 219 6.07 -17.45 -14.54
C LEU A 219 6.19 -18.67 -15.47
N ASN A 220 5.16 -19.52 -15.53
CA ASN A 220 5.12 -20.63 -16.49
C ASN A 220 5.19 -20.14 -17.94
N LEU A 221 4.48 -19.06 -18.26
CA LEU A 221 4.56 -18.42 -19.57
C LEU A 221 5.97 -17.88 -19.87
N VAL A 222 6.62 -17.24 -18.90
CA VAL A 222 8.00 -16.75 -19.06
C VAL A 222 8.96 -17.90 -19.39
N LEU A 223 8.79 -19.07 -18.76
CA LEU A 223 9.60 -20.26 -19.00
C LEU A 223 9.41 -20.88 -20.40
N GLU A 224 8.34 -20.54 -21.13
CA GLU A 224 8.18 -20.93 -22.53
C GLU A 224 9.19 -20.21 -23.45
N ASP A 225 9.75 -19.08 -23.02
CA ASP A 225 10.75 -18.33 -23.78
C ASP A 225 12.16 -18.90 -23.55
N PRO A 226 12.81 -19.51 -24.56
CA PRO A 226 14.13 -20.08 -24.41
C PRO A 226 15.21 -19.05 -24.07
N GLY A 227 14.97 -17.76 -24.31
CA GLY A 227 15.88 -16.68 -23.94
C GLY A 227 15.65 -16.13 -22.52
N ALA A 228 14.64 -16.57 -21.78
CA ALA A 228 14.30 -16.02 -20.46
C ALA A 228 15.47 -16.13 -19.47
N ALA A 229 16.02 -17.33 -19.27
CA ALA A 229 17.09 -17.54 -18.30
C ALA A 229 18.36 -16.71 -18.61
N GLU A 230 18.71 -16.54 -19.89
CA GLU A 230 19.86 -15.72 -20.31
C GLU A 230 19.64 -14.21 -20.09
N ASN A 231 18.38 -13.78 -19.97
CA ASN A 231 18.00 -12.39 -19.73
C ASN A 231 17.39 -12.21 -18.34
N ASP A 232 17.76 -13.07 -17.39
CA ASP A 232 17.29 -13.04 -16.01
C ASP A 232 15.76 -12.95 -15.88
N TYR A 233 15.06 -13.69 -16.73
CA TYR A 233 13.60 -13.78 -16.83
C TYR A 233 12.89 -12.46 -17.19
N TYR A 234 13.64 -11.43 -17.59
CA TYR A 234 13.16 -10.10 -17.99
C TYR A 234 12.51 -9.25 -16.89
N PHE A 235 12.76 -9.57 -15.61
CA PHE A 235 12.40 -8.72 -14.47
C PHE A 235 13.34 -8.99 -13.30
N ASP A 236 13.44 -8.03 -12.39
CA ASP A 236 14.32 -8.07 -11.22
C ASP A 236 13.53 -8.25 -9.91
N VAL A 237 12.28 -7.75 -9.84
CA VAL A 237 11.46 -7.73 -8.61
C VAL A 237 10.00 -8.15 -8.87
N ILE A 238 9.42 -8.94 -7.96
CA ILE A 238 7.98 -9.23 -7.91
C ILE A 238 7.30 -8.21 -6.99
N THR A 239 6.22 -7.62 -7.47
CA THR A 239 5.52 -6.52 -6.80
C THR A 239 4.10 -6.93 -6.42
N LEU A 240 3.69 -6.65 -5.18
CA LEU A 240 2.39 -7.06 -4.63
C LEU A 240 1.64 -5.87 -4.03
N HIS A 241 0.33 -5.84 -4.28
CA HIS A 241 -0.64 -4.92 -3.71
C HIS A 241 -1.55 -5.70 -2.75
N ILE A 242 -1.53 -5.38 -1.46
CA ILE A 242 -2.22 -6.16 -0.42
C ILE A 242 -2.99 -5.24 0.51
N TYR A 243 -4.32 -5.37 0.57
CA TYR A 243 -5.19 -4.44 1.30
C TYR A 243 -6.03 -5.10 2.41
N PHE A 244 -6.46 -4.29 3.39
CA PHE A 244 -7.44 -4.55 4.46
C PHE A 244 -7.10 -5.55 5.56
N ARG A 245 -6.55 -6.73 5.24
CA ARG A 245 -6.29 -7.79 6.24
C ARG A 245 -4.81 -8.07 6.43
N PRO A 246 -4.18 -7.64 7.55
CA PRO A 246 -2.76 -7.90 7.80
C PRO A 246 -2.41 -9.39 7.76
N GLU A 247 -3.27 -10.27 8.28
CA GLU A 247 -3.03 -11.73 8.27
C GLU A 247 -2.97 -12.34 6.86
N SER A 248 -3.46 -11.66 5.83
CA SER A 248 -3.30 -12.11 4.43
C SER A 248 -1.89 -11.86 3.88
N VAL A 249 -1.15 -10.89 4.42
CA VAL A 249 0.17 -10.48 3.91
C VAL A 249 1.15 -11.65 3.85
N PRO A 250 1.35 -12.46 4.92
CA PRO A 250 2.29 -13.56 4.87
C PRO A 250 1.91 -14.67 3.89
N HIS A 251 0.61 -14.90 3.71
CA HIS A 251 0.11 -15.90 2.76
C HIS A 251 0.41 -15.47 1.33
N ILE A 252 0.15 -14.22 0.98
CA ILE A 252 0.34 -13.70 -0.38
C ILE A 252 1.83 -13.59 -0.71
N VAL A 253 2.65 -13.05 0.19
CA VAL A 253 4.12 -12.98 0.03
C VAL A 253 4.71 -14.40 -0.07
N GLY A 254 4.26 -15.32 0.77
CA GLY A 254 4.69 -16.72 0.72
C GLY A 254 4.33 -17.40 -0.61
N ASN A 255 3.14 -17.15 -1.15
CA ASN A 255 2.76 -17.65 -2.47
C ASN A 255 3.65 -17.11 -3.59
N ALA A 256 4.08 -15.85 -3.51
CA ALA A 256 5.01 -15.28 -4.49
C ALA A 256 6.36 -15.99 -4.47
N PHE A 257 6.93 -16.26 -3.29
CA PHE A 257 8.15 -17.05 -3.18
C PHE A 257 7.96 -18.50 -3.66
N ASN A 258 6.84 -19.14 -3.31
CA ASN A 258 6.53 -20.49 -3.75
C ASN A 258 6.43 -20.58 -5.29
N ALA A 259 5.79 -19.61 -5.93
CA ALA A 259 5.68 -19.56 -7.39
C ALA A 259 7.07 -19.49 -8.07
N GLN A 260 8.02 -18.74 -7.49
CA GLN A 260 9.39 -18.70 -7.98
C GLN A 260 10.12 -20.05 -7.83
N VAL A 261 9.94 -20.71 -6.68
CA VAL A 261 10.52 -22.03 -6.43
C VAL A 261 9.93 -23.07 -7.40
N GLU A 262 8.62 -23.05 -7.62
CA GLU A 262 7.94 -23.91 -8.59
C GLU A 262 8.43 -23.68 -10.02
N ALA A 263 8.70 -22.41 -10.37
CA ALA A 263 9.28 -22.02 -11.65
C ALA A 263 10.79 -22.34 -11.77
N GLY A 264 11.43 -22.82 -10.69
CA GLY A 264 12.87 -23.12 -10.67
C GLY A 264 13.79 -21.90 -10.66
N ILE A 265 13.28 -20.71 -10.32
CA ILE A 265 14.08 -19.48 -10.17
C ILE A 265 14.85 -19.57 -8.86
N ASN A 266 16.17 -19.73 -8.96
CA ASN A 266 17.06 -19.91 -7.80
C ASN A 266 18.40 -19.16 -8.00
N PRO A 267 18.79 -18.25 -7.09
CA PRO A 267 18.03 -17.80 -5.91
C PRO A 267 16.71 -17.11 -6.31
N PRO A 268 15.68 -17.13 -5.45
CA PRO A 268 14.46 -16.37 -5.69
C PRO A 268 14.78 -14.88 -5.74
N LYS A 269 14.12 -14.16 -6.64
CA LYS A 269 14.12 -12.71 -6.74
C LYS A 269 13.34 -12.10 -5.57
N GLU A 270 13.60 -10.82 -5.34
CA GLU A 270 12.95 -10.07 -4.28
C GLU A 270 11.44 -9.95 -4.48
N VAL A 271 10.71 -9.90 -3.36
CA VAL A 271 9.28 -9.63 -3.31
C VAL A 271 9.08 -8.32 -2.54
N TRP A 272 8.46 -7.35 -3.19
CA TRP A 272 8.10 -6.05 -2.59
C TRP A 272 6.59 -5.98 -2.41
N VAL A 273 6.15 -5.56 -1.22
CA VAL A 273 4.77 -5.13 -0.99
C VAL A 273 4.75 -3.62 -1.17
N ASN A 274 4.61 -3.17 -2.42
CA ASN A 274 4.74 -1.74 -2.72
C ASN A 274 3.43 -0.96 -2.68
N GLU A 275 2.31 -1.62 -2.37
CA GLU A 275 1.07 -0.98 -1.95
C GLU A 275 0.41 -1.83 -0.86
N THR A 276 0.18 -1.24 0.31
CA THR A 276 -0.63 -1.87 1.36
C THR A 276 -1.30 -0.82 2.22
N ASN A 277 -2.58 -0.99 2.56
CA ASN A 277 -3.30 -0.16 3.53
C ASN A 277 -4.69 -0.73 3.88
N ALA A 278 -5.39 -0.08 4.80
CA ALA A 278 -6.82 -0.23 5.02
C ALA A 278 -7.49 1.17 4.99
N ARG A 279 -8.33 1.45 3.98
CA ARG A 279 -8.96 2.77 3.81
C ARG A 279 -9.84 3.14 5.01
N PRO A 280 -9.66 4.29 5.68
CA PRO A 280 -10.46 4.68 6.83
C PRO A 280 -11.82 5.26 6.37
N SER A 281 -12.80 4.39 6.15
CA SER A 281 -14.15 4.81 5.73
C SER A 281 -14.94 5.54 6.84
N MET A 282 -14.55 5.36 8.10
CA MET A 282 -15.23 5.90 9.27
C MET A 282 -14.53 7.12 9.89
N ASP A 283 -13.64 7.80 9.13
CA ASP A 283 -13.06 9.08 9.55
C ASP A 283 -14.19 10.11 9.77
N PRO A 284 -14.41 10.63 11.00
CA PRO A 284 -15.50 11.57 11.27
C PRO A 284 -15.37 12.89 10.50
N GLU A 285 -14.16 13.24 10.05
CA GLU A 285 -13.88 14.43 9.25
C GLU A 285 -13.97 14.15 7.74
N TRP A 286 -13.99 12.88 7.33
CA TRP A 286 -14.12 12.46 5.94
C TRP A 286 -14.83 11.09 5.83
N PRO A 287 -16.13 11.00 6.17
CA PRO A 287 -16.84 9.73 6.11
C PRO A 287 -17.03 9.31 4.65
N VAL A 288 -16.76 8.02 4.37
CA VAL A 288 -16.96 7.41 3.06
C VAL A 288 -17.96 6.27 3.19
N GLU A 289 -19.02 6.31 2.38
CA GLU A 289 -19.98 5.21 2.34
C GLU A 289 -19.36 4.00 1.65
N VAL A 290 -19.27 2.88 2.37
CA VAL A 290 -18.68 1.64 1.86
C VAL A 290 -19.63 0.47 2.09
N ALA A 291 -19.68 -0.44 1.11
CA ALA A 291 -20.43 -1.70 1.25
C ALA A 291 -19.64 -2.76 2.04
N TRP A 292 -18.31 -2.68 2.02
CA TRP A 292 -17.42 -3.69 2.59
C TRP A 292 -16.20 -3.05 3.25
N PHE A 293 -15.69 -3.71 4.29
CA PHE A 293 -14.54 -3.30 5.09
C PHE A 293 -14.71 -1.90 5.71
N PRO A 294 -15.69 -1.70 6.61
CA PRO A 294 -15.71 -0.51 7.44
C PRO A 294 -14.44 -0.49 8.32
N VAL A 295 -13.68 0.60 8.22
CA VAL A 295 -12.43 0.79 8.95
C VAL A 295 -12.42 2.19 9.57
N ASP A 296 -12.13 2.26 10.87
CA ASP A 296 -11.91 3.50 11.59
C ASP A 296 -10.44 3.96 11.58
N LEU A 297 -10.17 5.12 12.18
CA LEU A 297 -8.85 5.74 12.17
C LEU A 297 -7.81 4.93 12.96
N GLU A 298 -8.23 4.31 14.06
CA GLU A 298 -7.41 3.46 14.90
C GLU A 298 -7.05 2.16 14.18
N GLN A 299 -8.01 1.51 13.54
CA GLN A 299 -7.79 0.33 12.72
C GLN A 299 -6.83 0.61 11.56
N GLN A 300 -6.97 1.74 10.84
CA GLN A 300 -5.96 2.12 9.84
C GLN A 300 -4.55 2.21 10.46
N ALA A 301 -4.44 2.78 11.66
CA ALA A 301 -3.17 2.88 12.37
C ALA A 301 -2.60 1.52 12.77
N TRP A 302 -3.44 0.61 13.27
CA TRP A 302 -3.04 -0.75 13.65
C TRP A 302 -2.64 -1.58 12.42
N TYR A 303 -3.36 -1.42 11.32
CA TYR A 303 -3.04 -2.05 10.05
C TYR A 303 -1.62 -1.72 9.60
N ALA A 304 -1.24 -0.44 9.62
CA ALA A 304 0.09 0.01 9.17
C ALA A 304 1.23 -0.70 9.91
N VAL A 305 1.08 -0.89 11.23
CA VAL A 305 2.05 -1.62 12.06
C VAL A 305 2.00 -3.13 11.77
N GLN A 306 0.82 -3.74 11.82
CA GLN A 306 0.66 -5.19 11.71
C GLN A 306 1.05 -5.71 10.32
N ALA A 307 0.58 -5.05 9.26
CA ALA A 307 0.87 -5.45 7.87
C ALA A 307 2.36 -5.31 7.54
N THR A 308 3.00 -4.22 7.99
CA THR A 308 4.45 -4.02 7.83
C THR A 308 5.24 -5.10 8.57
N ALA A 309 4.89 -5.36 9.83
CA ALA A 309 5.59 -6.38 10.62
C ALA A 309 5.47 -7.78 10.00
N LEU A 310 4.26 -8.14 9.57
CA LEU A 310 3.96 -9.41 8.93
C LEU A 310 4.60 -9.55 7.53
N GLY A 311 4.68 -8.46 6.77
CA GLY A 311 5.36 -8.42 5.46
C GLY A 311 6.83 -8.79 5.57
N PHE A 312 7.56 -8.12 6.47
CA PHE A 312 8.97 -8.46 6.71
C PHE A 312 9.14 -9.87 7.29
N ALA A 313 8.25 -10.32 8.18
CA ALA A 313 8.30 -11.69 8.70
C ALA A 313 8.05 -12.76 7.62
N ALA A 314 7.37 -12.41 6.53
CA ALA A 314 7.16 -13.27 5.37
C ALA A 314 8.31 -13.21 4.35
N GLY A 315 9.30 -12.33 4.56
CA GLY A 315 10.46 -12.18 3.70
C GLY A 315 10.33 -11.13 2.61
N ALA A 316 9.27 -10.29 2.62
CA ALA A 316 9.24 -9.13 1.73
C ALA A 316 10.44 -8.23 2.03
N SER A 317 11.18 -7.79 1.01
CA SER A 317 12.34 -6.93 1.22
C SER A 317 11.93 -5.49 1.52
N HIS A 318 10.78 -5.07 0.99
CA HIS A 318 10.25 -3.71 1.11
C HIS A 318 8.74 -3.73 1.36
N VAL A 319 8.25 -2.79 2.18
CA VAL A 319 6.82 -2.58 2.44
C VAL A 319 6.50 -1.09 2.39
N GLY A 320 5.46 -0.69 1.65
CA GLY A 320 5.05 0.71 1.57
C GLY A 320 3.55 0.94 1.66
N ILE A 321 3.18 2.05 2.29
CA ILE A 321 1.79 2.39 2.58
C ILE A 321 1.13 3.18 1.44
N TYR A 322 0.03 2.65 0.91
CA TYR A 322 -0.82 3.35 -0.07
C TYR A 322 -1.91 4.14 0.64
N LYS A 323 -1.82 5.46 0.77
CA LYS A 323 -0.79 6.38 0.25
C LYS A 323 -0.53 7.46 1.29
N LEU A 324 0.43 8.36 1.06
CA LEU A 324 0.71 9.40 2.04
C LEU A 324 -0.44 10.41 2.14
N VAL A 325 -0.92 10.91 1.00
CA VAL A 325 -2.02 11.87 0.91
C VAL A 325 -2.81 11.66 -0.37
N ASP A 326 -4.14 11.70 -0.29
CA ASP A 326 -4.98 11.77 -1.50
C ASP A 326 -5.08 13.20 -1.99
N VAL A 327 -4.96 13.41 -3.29
CA VAL A 327 -5.09 14.72 -3.92
C VAL A 327 -6.18 14.68 -4.99
N ASN A 328 -6.81 15.83 -5.23
CA ASN A 328 -7.85 16.00 -6.26
C ASN A 328 -9.09 15.10 -6.10
N ILE A 329 -9.40 14.69 -4.86
CA ILE A 329 -10.62 13.91 -4.57
C ILE A 329 -11.75 14.79 -4.01
N GLY A 330 -12.98 14.47 -4.42
CA GLY A 330 -14.21 15.12 -3.97
C GLY A 330 -14.73 14.55 -2.65
N SER A 331 -15.59 15.31 -1.96
CA SER A 331 -16.26 14.83 -0.74
C SER A 331 -17.00 13.51 -1.01
N GLY A 332 -16.80 12.51 -0.14
CA GLY A 332 -17.41 11.19 -0.27
C GLY A 332 -16.69 10.24 -1.21
N GLU A 333 -15.61 10.67 -1.86
CA GLU A 333 -14.70 9.77 -2.58
C GLU A 333 -13.76 9.07 -1.60
N GLU A 334 -13.34 7.85 -1.96
CA GLU A 334 -12.47 7.03 -1.13
C GLU A 334 -11.14 7.74 -0.86
N SER A 335 -10.77 7.85 0.42
CA SER A 335 -9.48 8.37 0.87
C SER A 335 -8.70 7.26 1.56
N TRP A 336 -7.41 7.18 1.23
CA TRP A 336 -6.45 6.19 1.73
C TRP A 336 -5.32 6.83 2.52
N GLY A 337 -5.09 8.13 2.34
CA GLY A 337 -3.99 8.92 2.89
C GLY A 337 -3.76 8.72 4.38
N LEU A 338 -2.50 8.74 4.80
CA LEU A 338 -2.15 8.99 6.21
C LEU A 338 -2.36 10.47 6.58
N ILE A 339 -2.48 11.33 5.57
CA ILE A 339 -2.80 12.76 5.65
C ILE A 339 -4.13 12.99 4.94
N ARG A 340 -4.97 13.84 5.52
CA ARG A 340 -6.28 14.16 4.97
C ARG A 340 -6.18 15.05 3.72
N PRO A 341 -7.05 14.83 2.72
CA PRO A 341 -7.02 15.56 1.45
C PRO A 341 -7.46 17.03 1.55
N HIS A 342 -8.23 17.40 2.58
CA HIS A 342 -8.92 18.70 2.62
C HIS A 342 -8.21 19.79 3.42
N ASP A 343 -7.47 19.42 4.46
CA ASP A 343 -6.77 20.34 5.36
C ASP A 343 -5.32 19.92 5.66
N PHE A 344 -4.86 18.81 5.08
CA PHE A 344 -3.54 18.22 5.32
C PHE A 344 -3.27 17.86 6.80
N SER A 345 -4.32 17.67 7.61
CA SER A 345 -4.17 17.12 8.95
C SER A 345 -3.72 15.65 8.90
N LYS A 346 -2.85 15.26 9.83
CA LYS A 346 -2.32 13.90 9.95
C LYS A 346 -3.33 13.01 10.67
N ARG A 347 -3.64 11.84 10.10
CA ARG A 347 -4.41 10.79 10.75
C ARG A 347 -3.54 10.04 11.77
N PRO A 348 -4.13 9.33 12.76
CA PRO A 348 -3.38 8.47 13.68
C PRO A 348 -2.42 7.49 13.00
N ALA A 349 -2.79 7.01 11.81
CA ALA A 349 -1.97 6.10 11.01
C ALA A 349 -0.64 6.71 10.54
N PHE A 350 -0.53 8.04 10.38
CA PHE A 350 0.74 8.71 10.12
C PHE A 350 1.74 8.46 11.27
N TYR A 351 1.31 8.73 12.50
CA TYR A 351 2.14 8.55 13.70
C TYR A 351 2.44 7.08 13.96
N ALA A 352 1.51 6.18 13.65
CA ALA A 352 1.74 4.75 13.80
C ALA A 352 2.78 4.21 12.81
N TYR A 353 2.75 4.69 11.57
CA TYR A 353 3.78 4.32 10.60
C TYR A 353 5.13 4.97 10.94
N GLN A 354 5.14 6.20 11.46
CA GLN A 354 6.35 6.84 11.99
C GLN A 354 6.98 6.04 13.14
N ALA A 355 6.18 5.58 14.11
CA ALA A 355 6.63 4.71 15.18
C ALA A 355 7.17 3.38 14.64
N THR A 356 6.47 2.79 13.66
CA THR A 356 6.92 1.56 12.97
C THR A 356 8.30 1.74 12.35
N ILE A 357 8.51 2.80 11.58
CA ILE A 357 9.80 3.11 10.95
C ILE A 357 10.86 3.33 12.04
N LYS A 358 10.59 4.17 13.04
CA LYS A 358 11.51 4.47 14.14
C LYS A 358 12.01 3.21 14.83
N TYR A 359 11.11 2.32 15.26
CA TYR A 359 11.50 1.17 16.07
C TYR A 359 12.08 0.03 15.23
N LEU A 360 11.53 -0.20 14.04
CA LEU A 360 11.92 -1.34 13.21
C LEU A 360 13.11 -1.06 12.31
N SER A 361 13.45 0.20 12.01
CA SER A 361 14.63 0.52 11.18
C SER A 361 15.92 -0.09 11.73
N GLY A 362 16.81 -0.48 10.81
CA GLY A 362 18.08 -1.13 11.13
C GLY A 362 17.97 -2.59 11.58
N PHE A 363 16.81 -3.24 11.36
CA PHE A 363 16.68 -4.68 11.63
C PHE A 363 17.52 -5.54 10.67
N GLU A 364 17.72 -6.81 11.03
CA GLU A 364 18.35 -7.83 10.19
C GLU A 364 17.37 -8.98 9.91
N PHE A 365 17.45 -9.56 8.72
CA PHE A 365 16.74 -10.81 8.41
C PHE A 365 17.45 -12.02 9.03
N PRO A 366 16.71 -13.10 9.37
CA PRO A 366 15.27 -13.26 9.21
C PRO A 366 14.46 -12.60 10.34
N VAL A 367 13.35 -11.97 9.99
CA VAL A 367 12.31 -11.55 10.94
C VAL A 367 11.48 -12.78 11.32
N ARG A 368 11.26 -13.00 12.61
CA ARG A 368 10.59 -14.21 13.10
C ARG A 368 9.17 -13.92 13.55
N ARG A 369 8.19 -14.57 12.94
CA ARG A 369 6.78 -14.57 13.39
C ARG A 369 6.50 -15.78 14.28
N GLN A 370 5.90 -15.53 15.43
CA GLN A 370 5.28 -16.53 16.29
C GLN A 370 3.79 -16.25 16.36
N GLN A 371 3.00 -17.26 16.02
CA GLN A 371 1.54 -17.20 16.04
C GLN A 371 1.03 -18.09 17.18
N PHE A 372 0.35 -17.48 18.14
CA PHE A 372 -0.39 -18.18 19.17
C PHE A 372 -1.87 -18.26 18.78
N SER A 373 -2.68 -18.96 19.57
CA SER A 373 -4.14 -18.96 19.40
C SER A 373 -4.67 -17.53 19.36
N ASP A 374 -4.31 -16.75 20.37
CA ASP A 374 -5.00 -15.50 20.68
C ASP A 374 -4.16 -14.24 20.41
N TYR A 375 -2.86 -14.37 20.14
CA TYR A 375 -1.96 -13.22 19.89
C TYR A 375 -0.82 -13.54 18.91
N PHE A 376 -0.22 -12.50 18.34
CA PHE A 376 1.01 -12.59 17.57
C PHE A 376 2.20 -12.00 18.32
N VAL A 377 3.39 -12.50 17.97
CA VAL A 377 4.66 -11.86 18.26
C VAL A 377 5.49 -11.86 16.97
N VAL A 378 5.92 -10.69 16.51
CA VAL A 378 6.88 -10.56 15.41
C VAL A 378 8.17 -9.97 15.94
N LYS A 379 9.27 -10.69 15.75
CA LYS A 379 10.57 -10.36 16.31
C LYS A 379 11.53 -9.87 15.25
N PHE A 380 12.07 -8.68 15.50
CA PHE A 380 13.09 -8.00 14.74
C PHE A 380 14.39 -8.02 15.52
N LYS A 381 15.43 -8.60 14.93
CA LYS A 381 16.79 -8.52 15.44
C LYS A 381 17.42 -7.22 14.94
N LYS A 382 18.18 -6.54 15.79
CA LYS A 382 19.06 -5.40 15.45
C LYS A 382 20.47 -5.69 15.99
N PRO A 383 21.52 -4.95 15.59
CA PRO A 383 22.89 -5.24 16.01
C PRO A 383 23.10 -5.29 17.54
N ASP A 384 22.51 -4.33 18.27
CA ASP A 384 22.64 -4.21 19.73
C ASP A 384 21.30 -4.25 20.48
N SER A 385 20.19 -4.55 19.78
CA SER A 385 18.85 -4.58 20.36
C SER A 385 17.92 -5.55 19.66
N ALA A 386 16.76 -5.81 20.27
CA ALA A 386 15.69 -6.54 19.63
C ALA A 386 14.36 -5.84 19.88
N VAL A 387 13.51 -5.86 18.86
CA VAL A 387 12.14 -5.33 18.93
C VAL A 387 11.17 -6.47 18.71
N ARG A 388 10.17 -6.59 19.59
CA ARG A 388 9.04 -7.49 19.42
C ARG A 388 7.79 -6.66 19.24
N VAL A 389 7.05 -6.91 18.16
CA VAL A 389 5.73 -6.33 17.91
C VAL A 389 4.68 -7.35 18.32
N LEU A 390 3.73 -6.95 19.17
CA LEU A 390 2.73 -7.86 19.76
C LEU A 390 1.33 -7.28 19.65
N TRP A 391 0.33 -8.12 19.39
CA TRP A 391 -1.08 -7.74 19.40
C TRP A 391 -1.99 -8.95 19.57
N ALA A 392 -3.19 -8.74 20.12
CA ALA A 392 -4.24 -9.76 20.17
C ALA A 392 -4.85 -9.99 18.78
N ARG A 393 -5.18 -11.23 18.44
CA ARG A 393 -5.71 -11.62 17.12
C ARG A 393 -7.22 -11.44 16.98
N HIS A 394 -7.93 -11.42 18.10
CA HIS A 394 -9.39 -11.47 18.15
C HIS A 394 -9.92 -10.34 19.03
N GLU A 395 -11.25 -10.22 19.13
CA GLU A 395 -11.93 -9.19 19.92
C GLU A 395 -11.61 -9.23 21.43
N GLU A 396 -11.17 -10.39 21.92
CA GLU A 396 -10.84 -10.57 23.33
C GLU A 396 -9.45 -10.01 23.66
N ALA A 397 -9.35 -9.28 24.77
CA ALA A 397 -8.07 -8.85 25.31
C ALA A 397 -7.27 -10.05 25.85
N VAL A 398 -5.95 -9.98 25.72
CA VAL A 398 -5.06 -11.09 26.07
C VAL A 398 -3.93 -10.60 26.98
N THR A 399 -3.73 -11.25 28.13
CA THR A 399 -2.52 -11.06 28.93
C THR A 399 -1.43 -12.00 28.42
N ALA A 400 -0.46 -11.46 27.70
CA ALA A 400 0.67 -12.21 27.15
C ALA A 400 1.84 -12.27 28.13
N LYS A 401 2.41 -13.47 28.30
CA LYS A 401 3.60 -13.70 29.12
C LYS A 401 4.83 -13.87 28.22
N ILE A 402 5.68 -12.84 28.18
CA ILE A 402 6.76 -12.70 27.22
C ILE A 402 8.12 -12.85 27.93
N PRO A 403 8.96 -13.85 27.58
CA PRO A 403 10.27 -14.02 28.20
C PRO A 403 11.14 -12.77 28.04
N ALA A 404 11.76 -12.31 29.12
CA ALA A 404 12.67 -11.18 29.09
C ALA A 404 14.06 -11.60 28.57
N MET A 405 14.66 -10.73 27.76
CA MET A 405 16.02 -10.87 27.22
C MET A 405 17.00 -9.87 27.86
N ALA A 406 16.46 -8.80 28.46
CA ALA A 406 17.17 -7.77 29.20
C ALA A 406 16.55 -7.55 30.60
N GLU A 407 17.26 -6.79 31.45
CA GLU A 407 16.80 -6.42 32.80
C GLU A 407 15.69 -5.36 32.77
N THR A 408 15.60 -4.59 31.69
CA THR A 408 14.55 -3.59 31.44
C THR A 408 14.18 -3.61 29.96
N ALA A 409 12.99 -3.11 29.63
CA ALA A 409 12.57 -2.85 28.27
C ALA A 409 11.86 -1.50 28.16
N VAL A 410 11.86 -0.92 26.97
CA VAL A 410 10.92 0.14 26.61
C VAL A 410 9.71 -0.52 25.96
N LEU A 411 8.54 -0.31 26.55
CA LEU A 411 7.25 -0.64 25.95
C LEU A 411 6.70 0.62 25.30
N ALA A 412 6.49 0.59 23.99
CA ALA A 412 5.84 1.67 23.26
C ALA A 412 4.48 1.22 22.71
N ASP A 413 3.48 2.09 22.79
CA ASP A 413 2.24 1.87 22.05
C ASP A 413 2.42 2.12 20.55
N TYR A 414 1.36 1.85 19.77
CA TYR A 414 1.39 2.04 18.33
C TYR A 414 1.57 3.50 17.89
N LEU A 415 1.40 4.48 18.78
CA LEU A 415 1.63 5.91 18.48
C LEU A 415 3.03 6.38 18.89
N GLY A 416 3.82 5.52 19.54
CA GLY A 416 5.17 5.82 20.00
C GLY A 416 5.24 6.41 21.41
N ASN A 417 4.19 6.31 22.22
CA ASN A 417 4.27 6.66 23.64
C ASN A 417 5.03 5.58 24.40
N GLU A 418 6.16 5.96 25.01
CA GLU A 418 7.11 5.04 25.64
C GLU A 418 6.93 4.96 27.16
N THR A 419 7.11 3.76 27.72
CA THR A 419 7.23 3.51 29.16
C THR A 419 8.32 2.47 29.41
N VAL A 420 9.17 2.70 30.41
CA VAL A 420 10.16 1.71 30.84
C VAL A 420 9.49 0.69 31.77
N ILE A 421 9.69 -0.60 31.49
CA ILE A 421 9.16 -1.70 32.27
C ILE A 421 10.27 -2.65 32.72
N GLU A 422 10.04 -3.33 33.84
CA GLU A 422 10.93 -4.36 34.40
C GLU A 422 10.22 -5.72 34.33
N PRO A 423 10.95 -6.82 34.07
CA PRO A 423 10.34 -8.15 34.04
C PRO A 423 10.12 -8.69 35.46
N GLU A 424 9.00 -9.38 35.66
CA GLU A 424 8.66 -10.11 36.88
C GLU A 424 8.98 -11.59 36.69
N ASP A 425 9.81 -12.17 37.56
CA ASP A 425 10.27 -13.57 37.49
C ASP A 425 10.82 -13.97 36.09
N GLY A 426 11.47 -13.03 35.40
CA GLY A 426 12.07 -13.23 34.08
C GLY A 426 11.10 -13.08 32.90
N PHE A 427 9.89 -12.53 33.12
CA PHE A 427 8.90 -12.30 32.07
C PHE A 427 8.30 -10.89 32.14
N TYR A 428 7.99 -10.34 30.97
CA TYR A 428 7.05 -9.22 30.87
C TYR A 428 5.62 -9.78 30.79
N ILE A 429 4.73 -9.27 31.63
CA ILE A 429 3.30 -9.56 31.60
C ILE A 429 2.63 -8.37 30.93
N LEU A 430 2.16 -8.56 29.69
CA LEU A 430 1.67 -7.48 28.84
C LEU A 430 0.19 -7.68 28.55
N ASP A 431 -0.63 -6.67 28.81
CA ASP A 431 -2.03 -6.66 28.42
C ASP A 431 -2.17 -6.14 26.99
N LEU A 432 -2.61 -7.02 26.09
CA LEU A 432 -2.88 -6.72 24.69
C LEU A 432 -4.37 -6.44 24.54
N ALA A 433 -4.71 -5.24 24.07
CA ALA A 433 -6.09 -4.88 23.77
C ALA A 433 -6.64 -5.79 22.65
N GLY A 434 -7.90 -6.19 22.78
CA GLY A 434 -8.61 -6.93 21.75
C GLY A 434 -8.84 -6.09 20.48
N ALA A 435 -9.10 -6.77 19.37
CA ALA A 435 -9.46 -6.14 18.12
C ALA A 435 -10.81 -5.42 18.21
N VAL A 436 -10.94 -4.32 17.48
CA VAL A 436 -12.25 -3.72 17.18
C VAL A 436 -12.83 -4.50 16.01
N CYS A 437 -13.97 -5.13 16.22
CA CYS A 437 -14.63 -5.97 15.22
C CYS A 437 -16.04 -5.42 14.93
N TYR A 438 -16.40 -5.42 13.66
CA TYR A 438 -17.74 -5.04 13.21
C TYR A 438 -18.53 -6.32 12.88
N GLU A 439 -18.69 -6.65 11.61
CA GLU A 439 -19.24 -7.95 11.20
C GLU A 439 -18.21 -9.08 11.36
N GLU A 440 -16.92 -8.73 11.32
CA GLU A 440 -15.78 -9.60 11.56
C GLU A 440 -14.57 -8.78 12.02
N CYS A 441 -13.52 -9.46 12.48
CA CYS A 441 -12.25 -8.82 12.83
C CYS A 441 -11.34 -8.79 11.59
N PHE A 442 -11.24 -7.64 10.91
CA PHE A 442 -10.38 -7.48 9.73
C PHE A 442 -8.89 -7.48 10.06
N MET A 443 -8.55 -7.05 11.27
CA MET A 443 -7.20 -6.97 11.81
C MET A 443 -7.22 -7.21 13.31
N GLY A 444 -6.06 -7.43 13.90
CA GLY A 444 -5.94 -7.63 15.34
C GLY A 444 -6.03 -6.32 16.13
N GLY A 445 -5.93 -6.41 17.45
CA GLY A 445 -5.98 -5.26 18.36
C GLY A 445 -4.77 -4.35 18.31
N ALA A 446 -4.79 -3.31 19.15
CA ALA A 446 -3.76 -2.28 19.21
C ALA A 446 -2.36 -2.90 19.43
N PRO A 447 -1.41 -2.70 18.50
CA PRO A 447 -0.09 -3.29 18.61
C PRO A 447 0.80 -2.54 19.62
N LEU A 448 1.68 -3.29 20.26
CA LEU A 448 2.73 -2.80 21.15
C LEU A 448 4.10 -3.14 20.59
N PHE A 449 5.07 -2.24 20.77
CA PHE A 449 6.49 -2.50 20.55
C PHE A 449 7.16 -2.74 21.91
N LEU A 450 7.81 -3.88 22.07
CA LEU A 450 8.68 -4.19 23.20
C LEU A 450 10.13 -4.13 22.72
N ILE A 451 10.86 -3.11 23.14
CA ILE A 451 12.24 -2.83 22.75
C ILE A 451 13.17 -3.18 23.91
N GLU A 452 14.12 -4.07 23.65
CA GLU A 452 15.16 -4.46 24.60
C GLU A 452 16.54 -4.15 24.02
N GLU A 453 17.32 -3.39 24.78
CA GLU A 453 18.67 -2.97 24.41
C GLU A 453 19.72 -3.92 25.03
N GLY A 454 20.90 -4.00 24.41
CA GLY A 454 22.01 -4.84 24.88
C GLY A 454 21.77 -6.34 24.73
N VAL A 455 20.83 -6.74 23.86
CA VAL A 455 20.48 -8.14 23.61
C VAL A 455 21.07 -8.61 22.28
N GLY A 456 22.17 -9.36 22.36
CA GLY A 456 22.81 -9.99 21.19
C GLY A 456 22.13 -11.30 20.74
N ASP A 457 22.64 -11.88 19.65
CA ASP A 457 22.09 -13.05 18.93
C ASP A 457 21.71 -14.26 19.81
N GLU A 458 22.50 -14.58 20.83
CA GLU A 458 22.34 -15.83 21.61
C GLU A 458 21.13 -15.83 22.57
N ARG A 459 20.48 -14.68 22.80
CA ARG A 459 19.38 -14.55 23.78
C ARG A 459 17.99 -14.56 23.16
N ILE A 460 17.86 -14.99 21.91
CA ILE A 460 16.59 -15.06 21.20
C ILE A 460 16.06 -16.50 21.27
N PRO A 461 15.27 -16.89 22.29
CA PRO A 461 14.62 -18.19 22.29
C PRO A 461 13.54 -18.23 21.19
N ASP A 462 13.63 -19.23 20.31
CA ASP A 462 12.68 -19.46 19.20
C ASP A 462 11.29 -19.93 19.65
N ALA A 463 11.08 -20.21 20.94
CA ALA A 463 9.82 -20.69 21.49
C ALA A 463 9.64 -20.27 22.96
N PRO A 464 8.40 -20.15 23.46
CA PRO A 464 8.18 -20.34 24.88
C PRO A 464 8.60 -21.75 25.24
N ALA A 465 9.40 -21.90 26.30
CA ALA A 465 9.59 -23.19 26.93
C ALA A 465 8.21 -23.80 27.18
N SER A 466 7.95 -24.97 26.60
CA SER A 466 6.76 -25.79 26.86
C SER A 466 6.47 -25.76 28.36
N ILE A 467 5.40 -25.08 28.78
CA ILE A 467 4.87 -25.23 30.13
C ILE A 467 4.44 -26.69 30.22
N GLY A 468 5.18 -27.49 30.99
CA GLY A 468 4.87 -28.89 31.19
C GLY A 468 3.41 -29.03 31.60
N THR A 469 2.68 -29.89 30.89
CA THR A 469 1.32 -30.30 31.23
C THR A 469 1.26 -30.68 32.71
N PRO A 470 0.35 -30.12 33.54
CA PRO A 470 0.17 -30.65 34.87
C PRO A 470 -0.32 -32.09 34.74
N THR A 471 0.46 -33.04 35.27
CA THR A 471 0.06 -34.44 35.40
C THR A 471 -1.19 -34.52 36.29
N ILE A 472 -2.37 -34.62 35.68
CA ILE A 472 -3.61 -34.87 36.41
C ILE A 472 -3.64 -36.36 36.74
N THR A 473 -3.39 -36.69 38.01
CA THR A 473 -3.64 -38.04 38.53
C THR A 473 -5.16 -38.25 38.62
N PRO A 474 -5.74 -39.25 37.94
CA PRO A 474 -7.19 -39.44 37.96
C PRO A 474 -7.66 -39.91 39.35
N THR A 475 -8.58 -39.15 39.95
CA THR A 475 -9.37 -39.59 41.11
C THR A 475 -10.65 -40.26 40.57
N PRO A 476 -11.06 -41.45 41.07
CA PRO A 476 -12.20 -42.18 40.50
C PRO A 476 -13.53 -41.46 40.78
N SER A 477 -14.33 -41.27 39.73
CA SER A 477 -15.68 -40.70 39.80
C SER A 477 -16.70 -41.73 40.34
N VAL A 478 -17.49 -41.33 41.33
CA VAL A 478 -18.70 -42.04 41.76
C VAL A 478 -19.89 -41.45 41.01
N LEU A 479 -20.62 -42.32 40.32
CA LEU A 479 -21.84 -42.01 39.56
C LEU A 479 -23.01 -41.72 40.52
N VAL A 480 -23.60 -40.53 40.46
CA VAL A 480 -24.86 -40.21 41.13
C VAL A 480 -25.88 -39.69 40.11
N THR A 481 -26.99 -40.41 40.01
CA THR A 481 -28.15 -40.13 39.13
C THR A 481 -28.95 -38.92 39.64
N PRO A 482 -29.43 -38.01 38.78
CA PRO A 482 -30.19 -36.85 39.24
C PRO A 482 -31.67 -37.20 39.45
N THR A 483 -32.24 -36.69 40.55
CA THR A 483 -33.70 -36.65 40.77
C THR A 483 -34.16 -35.20 40.64
N VAL A 484 -35.15 -34.95 39.80
CA VAL A 484 -35.75 -33.63 39.58
C VAL A 484 -36.64 -33.27 40.76
N SER A 485 -36.50 -32.06 41.30
CA SER A 485 -37.43 -31.45 42.25
C SER A 485 -37.71 -30.01 41.83
N VAL A 486 -38.99 -29.70 41.64
CA VAL A 486 -39.50 -28.38 41.26
C VAL A 486 -39.60 -27.51 42.52
N ILE A 487 -38.94 -26.34 42.51
CA ILE A 487 -39.08 -25.32 43.55
C ILE A 487 -39.41 -24.00 42.84
N SER A 488 -40.54 -23.40 43.24
CA SER A 488 -41.05 -22.10 42.81
C SER A 488 -40.30 -20.94 43.47
N LEU A 489 -39.84 -19.96 42.69
CA LEU A 489 -39.27 -18.69 43.16
C LEU A 489 -40.37 -17.65 43.47
N PRO A 490 -40.23 -16.82 44.52
CA PRO A 490 -41.07 -15.64 44.71
C PRO A 490 -40.55 -14.45 43.89
N THR A 491 -41.50 -13.70 43.32
CA THR A 491 -41.28 -12.43 42.62
C THR A 491 -41.17 -11.29 43.63
N GLU A 492 -40.01 -10.63 43.72
CA GLU A 492 -39.89 -9.30 44.31
C GLU A 492 -39.43 -8.30 43.26
N VAL A 493 -40.19 -7.21 43.16
CA VAL A 493 -39.99 -6.05 42.27
C VAL A 493 -39.18 -5.00 43.03
N PRO A 494 -38.08 -4.46 42.48
CA PRO A 494 -37.46 -3.27 43.05
C PRO A 494 -38.06 -1.98 42.46
N THR A 495 -38.49 -1.13 43.39
CA THR A 495 -39.05 0.22 43.26
C THR A 495 -38.05 1.23 42.69
N ALA A 496 -38.55 2.10 41.81
CA ALA A 496 -37.82 3.23 41.21
C ALA A 496 -37.49 4.33 42.24
N THR A 497 -36.30 4.93 42.10
CA THR A 497 -35.86 6.12 42.84
C THR A 497 -35.77 7.30 41.88
N GLU A 498 -36.48 8.40 42.17
CA GLU A 498 -36.37 9.68 41.47
C GLU A 498 -35.23 10.53 42.02
N THR A 499 -34.49 11.24 41.16
CA THR A 499 -34.41 12.73 41.09
C THR A 499 -33.04 13.20 40.57
N ALA A 500 -33.01 13.94 39.45
CA ALA A 500 -32.70 15.38 39.39
C ALA A 500 -32.64 15.89 37.94
N VAL A 501 -33.40 16.96 37.69
CA VAL A 501 -33.51 17.70 36.42
C VAL A 501 -32.40 18.76 36.35
N PRO A 502 -31.71 18.94 35.21
CA PRO A 502 -31.00 20.18 34.90
C PRO A 502 -31.86 21.13 34.04
N THR A 503 -31.81 22.39 34.47
CA THR A 503 -32.49 23.60 33.99
C THR A 503 -32.06 24.05 32.59
N ASP A 504 -33.00 24.63 31.84
CA ASP A 504 -32.83 25.29 30.53
C ASP A 504 -31.94 26.55 30.53
N ILE A 505 -31.53 26.93 29.29
CA ILE A 505 -31.22 28.27 28.71
C ILE A 505 -29.71 28.63 28.57
N PRO A 506 -29.20 29.30 27.48
CA PRO A 506 -29.86 29.81 26.25
C PRO A 506 -29.24 29.39 24.89
N GLU A 507 -30.09 29.50 23.88
CA GLU A 507 -29.83 29.59 22.44
C GLU A 507 -29.11 30.90 22.05
N PRO A 508 -28.07 30.89 21.18
CA PRO A 508 -27.54 32.12 20.60
C PRO A 508 -28.31 32.55 19.34
N SER A 509 -28.77 33.80 19.37
CA SER A 509 -29.45 34.54 18.31
C SER A 509 -28.54 34.80 17.08
N PRO A 510 -29.07 34.84 15.85
CA PRO A 510 -28.29 35.04 14.63
C PRO A 510 -27.81 36.49 14.50
N THR A 511 -26.51 36.68 14.28
CA THR A 511 -25.93 38.00 13.95
C THR A 511 -25.89 38.21 12.44
N ALA A 512 -26.29 39.41 12.05
CA ALA A 512 -26.47 39.86 10.68
C ALA A 512 -25.17 40.03 9.88
N THR A 513 -25.28 39.66 8.60
CA THR A 513 -24.71 40.24 7.38
C THR A 513 -23.57 41.27 7.50
N ALA A 514 -22.45 40.96 6.86
CA ALA A 514 -21.56 41.96 6.26
C ALA A 514 -21.22 41.57 4.79
N ALA A 515 -21.75 42.40 3.90
CA ALA A 515 -21.24 42.87 2.61
C ALA A 515 -20.45 41.91 1.67
N ALA A 516 -21.07 41.70 0.51
CA ALA A 516 -20.46 41.27 -0.74
C ALA A 516 -19.27 42.15 -1.17
N THR A 517 -18.26 41.53 -1.79
CA THR A 517 -17.24 42.19 -2.62
C THR A 517 -16.87 41.21 -3.76
N PRO A 518 -16.61 41.68 -4.99
CA PRO A 518 -17.24 41.12 -6.19
C PRO A 518 -16.45 39.99 -6.88
N SER A 519 -17.21 39.20 -7.65
CA SER A 519 -16.78 38.28 -8.70
C SER A 519 -15.70 38.87 -9.61
N PRO A 520 -14.64 38.11 -9.95
CA PRO A 520 -13.78 38.46 -11.06
C PRO A 520 -14.53 38.30 -12.39
N THR A 521 -14.41 39.34 -13.20
CA THR A 521 -14.87 39.50 -14.57
C THR A 521 -14.52 38.30 -15.46
N ALA A 522 -15.51 37.81 -16.21
CA ALA A 522 -15.33 36.86 -17.30
C ALA A 522 -14.39 37.44 -18.38
N THR A 523 -13.27 36.76 -18.61
CA THR A 523 -12.43 37.00 -19.79
C THR A 523 -13.13 36.44 -21.03
N ALA A 524 -13.09 37.24 -22.10
CA ALA A 524 -13.80 37.02 -23.34
C ALA A 524 -13.46 35.68 -24.01
N ALA A 525 -14.51 34.99 -24.45
CA ALA A 525 -14.44 33.86 -25.36
C ALA A 525 -13.84 34.29 -26.71
N VAL A 526 -12.77 33.61 -27.12
CA VAL A 526 -12.26 33.68 -28.50
C VAL A 526 -13.15 32.80 -29.37
N THR A 527 -13.78 33.42 -30.36
CA THR A 527 -14.55 32.77 -31.42
C THR A 527 -13.61 32.03 -32.38
N PRO A 528 -13.75 30.72 -32.64
CA PRO A 528 -13.14 30.10 -33.80
C PRO A 528 -14.00 30.37 -35.04
N SER A 529 -13.38 30.98 -36.06
CA SER A 529 -13.97 31.12 -37.41
C SER A 529 -13.77 29.82 -38.20
N PRO A 530 -14.76 29.36 -38.99
CA PRO A 530 -14.74 28.04 -39.63
C PRO A 530 -14.13 28.10 -41.04
N THR A 531 -13.27 27.14 -41.40
CA THR A 531 -12.82 26.79 -42.77
C THR A 531 -11.94 25.53 -42.63
N ALA A 532 -12.00 24.46 -43.42
CA ALA A 532 -12.88 24.00 -44.48
C ALA A 532 -12.74 22.47 -44.59
N THR A 533 -13.84 21.85 -45.01
CA THR A 533 -13.98 20.49 -45.51
C THR A 533 -12.96 20.16 -46.62
N MET A 534 -12.30 19.00 -46.53
CA MET A 534 -11.96 18.18 -47.70
C MET A 534 -12.07 16.69 -47.35
N ILE A 535 -12.99 16.04 -48.05
CA ILE A 535 -13.16 14.58 -48.16
C ILE A 535 -12.30 14.13 -49.36
N PRO A 536 -11.69 12.93 -49.30
CA PRO A 536 -12.00 11.98 -50.36
C PRO A 536 -12.36 10.59 -49.82
N SER A 537 -13.48 10.11 -50.37
CA SER A 537 -14.04 8.77 -50.29
C SER A 537 -13.15 7.78 -51.04
N PHE A 538 -12.86 6.62 -50.43
CA PHE A 538 -12.52 5.41 -51.17
C PHE A 538 -13.34 4.22 -50.66
N THR A 539 -14.11 3.65 -51.58
CA THR A 539 -14.89 2.41 -51.47
C THR A 539 -14.00 1.17 -51.36
N PRO A 540 -14.47 0.09 -50.70
CA PRO A 540 -13.70 -1.12 -50.46
C PRO A 540 -13.65 -2.03 -51.70
N VAL A 541 -12.49 -2.63 -51.94
CA VAL A 541 -12.31 -3.75 -52.87
C VAL A 541 -12.39 -5.05 -52.09
N VAL A 542 -13.36 -5.88 -52.45
CA VAL A 542 -13.52 -7.28 -52.06
C VAL A 542 -12.53 -8.12 -52.87
N LEU A 543 -11.76 -9.00 -52.22
CA LEU A 543 -11.26 -10.19 -52.88
C LEU A 543 -11.21 -11.40 -51.92
N ALA A 544 -11.68 -12.51 -52.49
CA ALA A 544 -12.03 -13.82 -51.97
C ALA A 544 -10.98 -14.60 -51.14
N GLU A 545 -11.54 -15.37 -50.20
CA GLU A 545 -11.28 -16.78 -49.83
C GLU A 545 -9.98 -17.45 -50.27
N ALA A 546 -9.28 -18.05 -49.29
CA ALA A 546 -8.61 -19.33 -49.48
C ALA A 546 -8.46 -20.15 -48.17
N VAL A 547 -9.26 -21.21 -48.09
CA VAL A 547 -8.88 -22.61 -47.77
C VAL A 547 -8.23 -22.93 -46.40
N THR A 548 -9.04 -23.53 -45.54
CA THR A 548 -8.65 -24.47 -44.46
C THR A 548 -8.17 -25.81 -45.04
N PRO A 549 -7.39 -26.59 -44.26
CA PRO A 549 -7.67 -28.02 -44.21
C PRO A 549 -7.85 -28.50 -42.77
N GLU A 550 -9.02 -29.11 -42.55
CA GLU A 550 -9.29 -30.06 -41.48
C GLU A 550 -8.37 -31.30 -41.61
N PHE A 551 -7.91 -31.82 -40.48
CA PHE A 551 -7.56 -33.23 -40.35
C PHE A 551 -8.31 -33.83 -39.15
N ASP A 552 -9.35 -34.57 -39.49
CA ASP A 552 -9.97 -35.67 -38.73
C ASP A 552 -9.23 -36.97 -39.16
N THR A 553 -9.09 -38.10 -38.47
CA THR A 553 -9.70 -38.70 -37.29
C THR A 553 -8.77 -39.83 -36.79
N SER A 554 -8.78 -40.11 -35.48
CA SER A 554 -8.70 -41.42 -34.77
C SER A 554 -7.83 -42.59 -35.27
N VAL A 555 -7.19 -43.32 -34.33
CA VAL A 555 -7.51 -44.75 -34.01
C VAL A 555 -6.65 -45.32 -32.85
N SER A 556 -7.39 -45.94 -31.92
CA SER A 556 -7.14 -47.07 -30.98
C SER A 556 -6.11 -47.05 -29.84
N ALA A 557 -6.69 -46.97 -28.64
CA ALA A 557 -6.48 -47.72 -27.39
C ALA A 557 -5.60 -48.99 -27.37
N ALA A 558 -4.86 -49.14 -26.27
CA ALA A 558 -4.70 -50.39 -25.52
C ALA A 558 -4.49 -50.09 -24.02
N ASN A 559 -5.16 -50.88 -23.18
CA ASN A 559 -5.27 -50.81 -21.73
C ASN A 559 -3.96 -51.10 -20.98
N ASP A 560 -3.85 -50.64 -19.73
CA ASP A 560 -3.63 -51.55 -18.59
C ASP A 560 -4.00 -50.90 -17.23
N ASP A 561 -4.67 -51.71 -16.42
CA ASP A 561 -5.31 -51.45 -15.12
C ASP A 561 -4.33 -51.31 -13.94
N ALA A 562 -4.65 -50.44 -12.96
CA ALA A 562 -4.69 -50.78 -11.52
C ALA A 562 -5.20 -49.59 -10.66
N PRO A 563 -5.93 -49.83 -9.54
CA PRO A 563 -6.82 -48.86 -8.94
C PRO A 563 -6.22 -48.09 -7.75
N ALA A 564 -6.65 -46.84 -7.57
CA ALA A 564 -6.48 -46.09 -6.32
C ALA A 564 -7.87 -45.74 -5.76
N ASP A 565 -8.11 -46.21 -4.54
CA ASP A 565 -9.29 -45.92 -3.72
C ASP A 565 -9.46 -44.40 -3.52
N ARG A 566 -10.61 -43.88 -3.93
CA ARG A 566 -11.09 -42.55 -3.54
C ARG A 566 -12.55 -42.68 -3.10
N ASN A 567 -12.75 -42.62 -1.78
CA ASN A 567 -14.08 -42.50 -1.20
C ASN A 567 -14.59 -41.06 -1.38
N GLN A 568 -15.83 -41.01 -1.84
CA GLN A 568 -16.64 -39.83 -2.12
C GLN A 568 -17.02 -39.08 -0.84
N SER A 569 -17.16 -37.76 -0.95
CA SER A 569 -18.27 -37.04 -0.31
C SER A 569 -18.64 -35.82 -1.15
N THR A 570 -19.77 -36.00 -1.81
CA THR A 570 -20.70 -35.06 -2.44
C THR A 570 -20.88 -33.73 -1.69
N TYR A 571 -20.83 -32.61 -2.42
CA TYR A 571 -21.72 -31.48 -2.19
C TYR A 571 -22.14 -30.90 -3.54
N LEU A 572 -23.42 -31.07 -3.86
CA LEU A 572 -24.13 -30.34 -4.90
C LEU A 572 -25.54 -30.05 -4.40
N ILE A 573 -26.08 -28.92 -4.89
CA ILE A 573 -27.33 -28.23 -4.57
C ILE A 573 -27.14 -27.17 -3.46
N GLY A 574 -27.32 -25.88 -3.69
CA GLY A 574 -27.78 -25.20 -4.90
C GLY A 574 -28.34 -23.81 -4.56
N THR A 575 -28.16 -22.88 -5.50
CA THR A 575 -29.17 -21.89 -5.90
C THR A 575 -29.76 -20.99 -4.80
N LEU A 576 -29.03 -19.92 -4.43
CA LEU A 576 -29.63 -18.69 -3.88
C LEU A 576 -28.94 -17.38 -4.35
N GLY A 577 -28.05 -17.44 -5.33
CA GLY A 577 -27.27 -16.29 -5.82
C GLY A 577 -27.76 -15.63 -7.13
N LEU A 578 -28.92 -16.04 -7.67
CA LEU A 578 -29.33 -15.66 -9.04
C LEU A 578 -30.69 -14.96 -9.14
N LEU A 579 -31.19 -14.39 -8.02
CA LEU A 579 -32.40 -13.56 -7.99
C LEU A 579 -32.17 -12.10 -7.56
N GLY A 580 -30.93 -11.71 -7.23
CA GLY A 580 -30.60 -10.31 -6.88
C GLY A 580 -30.32 -9.40 -8.07
N VAL A 581 -29.96 -9.95 -9.24
CA VAL A 581 -29.46 -9.17 -10.39
C VAL A 581 -30.57 -8.76 -11.37
N VAL A 582 -31.81 -9.26 -11.20
CA VAL A 582 -32.93 -8.90 -12.10
C VAL A 582 -33.80 -7.74 -11.55
N PHE A 583 -33.66 -7.36 -10.27
CA PHE A 583 -34.51 -6.32 -9.66
C PHE A 583 -33.92 -4.91 -9.63
N VAL A 584 -32.62 -4.73 -9.87
CA VAL A 584 -31.99 -3.39 -9.91
C VAL A 584 -32.17 -2.72 -11.28
N GLY A 585 -32.27 -3.49 -12.37
CA GLY A 585 -32.50 -2.96 -13.72
C GLY A 585 -33.95 -2.51 -14.01
N ALA A 586 -34.94 -2.99 -13.26
CA ALA A 586 -36.36 -2.71 -13.52
C ALA A 586 -36.90 -1.49 -12.74
N TRP A 587 -36.20 -1.02 -11.71
CA TRP A 587 -36.62 0.14 -10.91
C TRP A 587 -36.25 1.48 -11.57
N TRP A 588 -35.11 1.54 -12.25
CA TRP A 588 -34.63 2.75 -12.92
C TRP A 588 -35.41 3.10 -14.21
N TRP A 589 -36.06 2.12 -14.85
CA TRP A 589 -36.83 2.38 -16.08
C TRP A 589 -38.26 2.89 -15.85
N ARG A 590 -38.82 2.75 -14.63
CA ARG A 590 -40.25 3.05 -14.38
C ARG A 590 -40.52 4.41 -13.71
N ASN A 591 -39.52 5.09 -13.14
CA ASN A 591 -39.71 6.38 -12.45
C ASN A 591 -39.11 7.61 -13.18
N GLY A 592 -38.68 7.45 -14.44
CA GLY A 592 -38.08 8.52 -15.24
C GLY A 592 -39.02 9.26 -16.21
N ARG A 593 -40.36 9.17 -16.06
CA ARG A 593 -41.33 9.95 -16.85
C ARG A 593 -42.62 10.24 -16.09
N SER A 594 -42.62 11.31 -15.30
CA SER A 594 -43.75 12.22 -15.07
C SER A 594 -43.33 13.34 -14.14
#